data_AF-A0A8I1X4R6-F1
#
_entry.id   AF-A0A8I1X4R6-F1
#
_cell.length_a   1.000
_cell.length_b   1.000
_cell.length_c   1.000
_cell.angle_alpha   90.00
_cell.angle_beta   90.00
_cell.angle_gamma   90.00
#
_symmetry.space_group_name_H-M   'P 1'
#
loop_
_entity.id
_entity.type
_entity.pdbx_description
1 polymer ?
#
loop_
_entity_poly.entity_id
_entity_poly.type
_entity_poly.pdbx_seq_one_letter_code
_entity_poly.pdbx_strand_id
1 'polypeptide(L)'
;MLFENPTKNIESLIAKSADLTNKPFVHSVVKINGEYEFEDEDIDLTVNILCRDKEGKRLEIYDLELELFKSNKELVLVISKLNFPDEPILWCGVKTLWMDSNNGKKCNSPKYSARLENLANRIKSFID
;
A
#
# COMPACT_ATOMS: atom_id res chain seq x y z
N MET A 1 1.30 20.93 21.51
CA MET A 1 0.43 19.95 20.83
C MET A 1 1.19 18.64 20.82
N LEU A 2 0.59 17.62 21.43
CA LEU A 2 1.16 16.28 21.52
C LEU A 2 1.29 15.72 20.10
N PHE A 3 2.51 15.51 19.63
CA PHE A 3 2.73 14.65 18.49
C PHE A 3 2.36 13.25 18.95
N GLU A 4 1.15 12.80 18.60
CA GLU A 4 0.82 11.39 18.69
C GLU A 4 1.90 10.62 17.94
N ASN A 5 2.43 9.57 18.58
CA ASN A 5 3.38 8.66 17.96
C ASN A 5 2.92 8.34 16.53
N PRO A 6 3.75 8.53 15.49
CA PRO A 6 3.35 8.29 14.10
C PRO A 6 2.88 6.84 13.84
N THR A 7 3.19 5.93 14.75
CA THR A 7 2.71 4.54 14.79
C THR A 7 1.28 4.36 15.29
N LYS A 8 0.62 5.36 15.90
CA LYS A 8 -0.76 5.24 16.42
C LYS A 8 -1.86 5.30 15.36
N ASN A 9 -1.54 5.58 14.09
CA ASN A 9 -2.54 5.59 13.02
C ASN A 9 -1.88 5.30 11.66
N ILE A 10 -1.55 4.03 11.43
CA ILE A 10 -0.94 3.54 10.18
C ILE A 10 -1.80 3.89 8.97
N GLU A 11 -3.12 3.91 9.10
CA GLU A 11 -4.07 4.27 8.05
C GLU A 11 -3.88 5.72 7.60
N SER A 12 -3.72 6.66 8.53
CA SER A 12 -3.41 8.06 8.22
C SER A 12 -2.07 8.21 7.52
N LEU A 13 -1.07 7.41 7.91
CA LEU A 13 0.24 7.39 7.29
C LEU A 13 0.18 6.90 5.84
N ILE A 14 -0.55 5.79 5.60
CA ILE A 14 -0.76 5.23 4.28
C ILE A 14 -1.53 6.24 3.40
N ALA A 15 -2.62 6.83 3.91
CA ALA A 15 -3.40 7.83 3.19
C ALA A 15 -2.55 9.04 2.76
N LYS A 16 -1.80 9.63 3.71
CA LYS A 16 -0.90 10.75 3.44
C LYS A 16 0.20 10.39 2.45
N SER A 17 0.70 9.16 2.52
CA SER A 17 1.70 8.67 1.57
C SER A 17 1.13 8.60 0.17
N ALA A 18 -0.09 8.07 0.01
CA ALA A 18 -0.79 8.01 -1.26
C ALA A 18 -1.08 9.41 -1.83
N ASP A 19 -1.54 10.36 -1.02
CA ASP A 19 -1.79 11.75 -1.44
C ASP A 19 -0.54 12.42 -2.02
N LEU A 20 0.61 12.19 -1.38
CA LEU A 20 1.87 12.82 -1.78
C LEU A 20 2.46 12.22 -3.04
N THR A 21 2.36 10.90 -3.22
CA THR A 21 2.92 10.19 -4.39
C THR A 21 1.99 10.20 -5.59
N ASN A 22 0.69 10.45 -5.40
CA ASN A 22 -0.33 10.37 -6.44
C ASN A 22 -1.12 11.67 -6.62
N LYS A 23 -0.44 12.82 -6.59
CA LYS A 23 -1.08 14.11 -6.90
C LYS A 23 -1.78 14.07 -8.27
N PRO A 24 -2.96 14.70 -8.43
CA PRO A 24 -3.63 15.58 -7.47
C PRO A 24 -4.70 14.88 -6.59
N PHE A 25 -4.65 13.56 -6.46
CA PHE A 25 -5.69 12.79 -5.77
C PHE A 25 -5.59 12.90 -4.26
N VAL A 26 -6.72 12.64 -3.60
CA VAL A 26 -6.83 12.48 -2.14
C VAL A 26 -7.35 11.08 -1.82
N HIS A 27 -6.88 10.49 -0.73
CA HIS A 27 -7.12 9.09 -0.41
C HIS A 27 -7.67 8.92 1.01
N SER A 28 -8.58 7.96 1.15
CA SER A 28 -8.99 7.42 2.44
C SER A 28 -8.50 5.98 2.55
N VAL A 29 -8.15 5.53 3.75
CA VAL A 29 -7.75 4.13 3.99
C VAL A 29 -8.81 3.45 4.84
N VAL A 30 -9.23 2.27 4.41
CA VAL A 30 -10.22 1.44 5.11
C VAL A 30 -9.56 0.14 5.49
N LYS A 31 -9.56 -0.16 6.78
CA LYS A 31 -9.07 -1.41 7.34
C LYS A 31 -9.99 -2.57 6.92
N ILE A 32 -9.40 -3.63 6.38
CA ILE A 32 -10.12 -4.83 5.94
C ILE A 32 -9.90 -5.98 6.91
N ASN A 33 -8.65 -6.23 7.29
CA ASN A 33 -8.30 -7.32 8.20
C ASN A 33 -7.04 -7.03 9.02
N GLY A 34 -6.95 -7.68 10.19
CA GLY A 34 -5.78 -7.75 11.08
C GLY A 34 -5.31 -6.40 11.60
N GLU A 35 -4.16 -6.31 12.26
CA GLU A 35 -3.67 -5.05 12.85
C GLU A 35 -2.18 -4.86 12.55
N TYR A 36 -1.72 -3.61 12.55
CA TYR A 36 -0.29 -3.31 12.54
C TYR A 36 0.09 -2.75 13.91
N GLU A 37 0.92 -3.50 14.61
CA GLU A 37 1.63 -3.02 15.79
C GLU A 37 3.12 -3.00 15.50
N PHE A 38 3.77 -1.89 15.86
CA PHE A 38 5.21 -1.73 15.69
C PHE A 38 5.94 -2.78 16.55
N GLU A 39 6.95 -3.44 15.98
CA GLU A 39 7.70 -4.56 16.58
C GLU A 39 6.94 -5.90 16.74
N ASP A 40 5.65 -5.99 16.42
CA ASP A 40 4.92 -7.26 16.48
C ASP A 40 5.46 -8.27 15.44
N GLU A 41 5.65 -9.51 15.85
CA GLU A 41 6.12 -10.60 14.99
C GLU A 41 5.00 -11.16 14.11
N ASP A 42 3.74 -11.00 14.51
CA ASP A 42 2.55 -11.57 13.86
C ASP A 42 1.77 -10.53 13.03
N ILE A 43 2.46 -9.51 12.51
CA ILE A 43 1.86 -8.50 11.62
C ILE A 43 1.23 -9.18 10.41
N ASP A 44 -0.07 -8.94 10.24
CA ASP A 44 -0.87 -9.32 9.08
C ASP A 44 -1.99 -8.27 8.94
N LEU A 45 -1.74 -7.21 8.16
CA LEU A 45 -2.66 -6.11 7.95
C LEU A 45 -3.06 -6.03 6.47
N THR A 46 -4.37 -5.97 6.21
CA THR A 46 -4.92 -5.67 4.90
C THR A 46 -5.75 -4.40 4.96
N VAL A 47 -5.48 -3.45 4.07
CA VAL A 47 -6.25 -2.21 3.93
C VAL A 47 -6.56 -1.89 2.48
N ASN A 48 -7.68 -1.20 2.26
CA ASN A 48 -8.02 -0.61 0.96
C ASN A 48 -7.69 0.88 0.96
N ILE A 49 -6.96 1.32 -0.06
CA ILE A 49 -6.65 2.72 -0.33
C ILE A 49 -7.63 3.22 -1.39
N LEU A 50 -8.53 4.07 -0.94
CA LEU A 50 -9.71 4.50 -1.67
C LEU A 50 -9.50 5.90 -2.24
N CYS A 51 -9.39 6.03 -3.56
CA CYS A 51 -9.03 7.26 -4.28
C CYS A 51 -10.22 8.19 -4.58
N ARG A 52 -9.98 9.49 -4.48
CA ARG A 52 -10.91 10.57 -4.86
C ARG A 52 -10.16 11.67 -5.61
N ASP A 53 -10.90 12.40 -6.44
CA ASP A 53 -10.40 13.67 -6.97
C ASP A 53 -10.40 14.78 -5.90
N LYS A 54 -9.87 15.95 -6.27
CA LYS A 54 -9.82 17.15 -5.41
C LYS A 54 -11.19 17.67 -4.98
N GLU A 55 -12.27 17.24 -5.62
CA GLU A 55 -13.65 17.62 -5.31
C GLU A 55 -14.33 16.55 -4.41
N GLY A 56 -13.61 15.47 -4.09
CA GLY A 56 -14.08 14.38 -3.24
C GLY A 56 -14.84 13.28 -3.98
N LYS A 57 -14.92 13.32 -5.31
CA LYS A 57 -15.61 12.30 -6.11
C LYS A 57 -14.79 11.00 -6.13
N ARG A 58 -15.45 9.86 -5.96
CA ARG A 58 -14.82 8.52 -6.04
C ARG A 58 -14.19 8.27 -7.40
N LEU A 59 -12.98 7.72 -7.41
CA LEU A 59 -12.26 7.27 -8.60
C LEU A 59 -11.82 5.81 -8.42
N GLU A 60 -12.78 4.89 -8.50
CA GLU A 60 -12.58 3.44 -8.27
C GLU A 60 -11.48 2.82 -9.13
N ILE A 61 -11.21 3.40 -10.30
CA ILE A 61 -10.15 2.92 -11.20
C ILE A 61 -8.73 3.02 -10.61
N TYR A 62 -8.56 3.84 -9.57
CA TYR A 62 -7.32 4.08 -8.84
C TYR A 62 -7.34 3.52 -7.42
N ASP A 63 -8.38 2.78 -7.04
CA ASP A 63 -8.39 2.11 -5.75
C ASP A 63 -7.36 0.98 -5.72
N LEU A 64 -6.69 0.84 -4.58
CA LEU A 64 -5.65 -0.14 -4.34
C LEU A 64 -5.98 -0.96 -3.11
N GLU A 65 -5.50 -2.19 -3.07
CA GLU A 65 -5.37 -2.97 -1.85
C GLU A 65 -3.88 -2.97 -1.46
N LEU A 66 -3.64 -2.86 -0.16
CA LEU A 66 -2.32 -2.97 0.44
C LEU A 66 -2.35 -4.05 1.52
N GLU A 67 -1.43 -4.99 1.39
CA GLU A 67 -1.17 -6.01 2.40
C GLU A 67 0.20 -5.76 3.02
N LEU A 68 0.30 -5.95 4.33
CA LEU A 68 1.51 -5.81 5.09
C LEU A 68 1.64 -7.01 6.02
N PHE A 69 2.70 -7.79 5.86
CA PHE A 69 2.91 -8.99 6.66
C PHE A 69 4.41 -9.30 6.82
N LYS A 70 4.74 -10.15 7.81
CA LYS A 70 6.10 -10.68 7.96
C LYS A 70 6.26 -12.02 7.25
N SER A 71 7.26 -12.12 6.36
CA SER A 71 7.68 -13.38 5.74
C SER A 71 9.12 -13.67 6.13
N ASN A 72 9.36 -14.75 6.88
CA ASN A 72 10.70 -15.11 7.40
C ASN A 72 11.40 -13.95 8.16
N LYS A 73 10.65 -13.22 9.00
CA LYS A 73 11.09 -12.02 9.76
C LYS A 73 11.30 -10.74 8.92
N GLU A 74 11.07 -10.80 7.61
CA GLU A 74 11.13 -9.65 6.72
C GLU A 74 9.76 -9.00 6.59
N LEU A 75 9.67 -7.67 6.74
CA LEU A 75 8.45 -6.92 6.47
C LEU A 75 8.23 -6.81 4.96
N VAL A 76 7.13 -7.38 4.50
CA VAL A 76 6.70 -7.37 3.10
C VAL A 76 5.47 -6.48 2.98
N LEU A 77 5.53 -5.56 2.01
CA LEU A 77 4.41 -4.74 1.58
C LEU A 77 4.01 -5.17 0.17
N VAL A 78 2.75 -5.50 -0.03
CA VAL A 78 2.17 -5.85 -1.34
C VAL A 78 1.14 -4.81 -1.74
N ILE A 79 1.16 -4.35 -3.00
CA ILE A 79 0.14 -3.44 -3.56
C ILE A 79 -0.47 -4.06 -4.81
N SER A 80 -1.79 -4.15 -4.84
CA SER A 80 -2.58 -4.61 -5.99
C SER A 80 -3.65 -3.58 -6.36
N LYS A 81 -4.21 -3.68 -7.58
CA LYS A 81 -5.35 -2.85 -7.99
C LYS A 81 -6.65 -3.49 -7.54
N LEU A 82 -7.37 -2.84 -6.64
CA LEU A 82 -8.55 -3.40 -5.96
C LEU A 82 -9.62 -3.91 -6.95
N ASN A 83 -9.89 -3.13 -7.99
CA ASN A 83 -10.95 -3.43 -8.96
C ASN A 83 -10.43 -4.13 -10.23
N PHE A 84 -9.15 -4.50 -10.29
CA PHE A 84 -8.51 -5.13 -11.45
C PHE A 84 -7.60 -6.27 -11.02
N PRO A 85 -8.16 -7.41 -10.59
CA PRO A 85 -7.38 -8.51 -10.02
C PRO A 85 -6.42 -9.17 -11.01
N ASP A 86 -6.63 -9.01 -12.33
CA ASP A 86 -5.75 -9.54 -13.37
C ASP A 86 -4.50 -8.66 -13.64
N GLU A 87 -4.43 -7.47 -13.03
CA GLU A 87 -3.29 -6.58 -13.19
C GLU A 87 -2.09 -7.03 -12.33
N PRO A 88 -0.85 -6.78 -12.77
CA PRO A 88 0.34 -7.13 -12.00
C PRO A 88 0.34 -6.54 -10.59
N ILE A 89 0.83 -7.32 -9.64
CA ILE A 89 0.96 -6.97 -8.24
C ILE A 89 2.39 -6.53 -7.95
N LEU A 90 2.55 -5.49 -7.14
CA LEU A 90 3.83 -5.03 -6.64
C LEU A 90 4.16 -5.75 -5.33
N TRP A 91 5.27 -6.46 -5.28
CA TRP A 91 5.84 -7.04 -4.07
C TRP A 91 7.05 -6.21 -3.61
N CYS A 92 7.01 -5.69 -2.39
CA CYS A 92 8.05 -4.82 -1.82
C CYS A 92 8.58 -5.40 -0.49
N GLY A 93 9.53 -6.32 -0.62
CA GLY A 93 10.33 -6.87 0.48
C GLY A 93 11.72 -6.21 0.53
N VAL A 94 12.76 -7.02 0.70
CA VAL A 94 14.19 -6.67 0.51
C VAL A 94 14.46 -6.29 -0.94
N LYS A 95 13.72 -6.90 -1.86
CA LYS A 95 13.70 -6.52 -3.28
C LYS A 95 12.28 -6.16 -3.68
N THR A 96 12.19 -5.11 -4.49
CA THR A 96 10.96 -4.73 -5.16
C THR A 96 10.85 -5.46 -6.49
N LEU A 97 9.73 -6.12 -6.75
CA LEU A 97 9.47 -6.85 -7.98
C LEU A 97 7.99 -6.84 -8.33
N TRP A 98 7.69 -7.05 -9.62
CA TRP A 98 6.33 -7.19 -10.13
C TRP A 98 6.02 -8.65 -10.39
N MET A 99 4.82 -9.07 -10.01
CA MET A 99 4.32 -10.43 -10.21
C MET A 99 3.02 -10.41 -11.00
N ASP A 100 2.86 -11.42 -11.85
CA ASP A 100 1.57 -11.75 -12.45
C ASP A 100 0.61 -12.22 -11.33
N SER A 101 -0.55 -11.58 -11.23
CA SER A 101 -1.51 -11.83 -10.16
C SER A 101 -2.13 -13.23 -10.21
N ASN A 102 -2.22 -13.82 -11.40
CA ASN A 102 -2.88 -15.09 -11.62
C ASN A 102 -1.98 -16.30 -11.30
N ASN A 103 -0.65 -16.13 -11.37
CA ASN A 103 0.28 -17.24 -11.18
C ASN A 103 1.47 -16.95 -10.25
N GLY A 104 1.60 -15.73 -9.74
CA GLY A 104 2.65 -15.32 -8.79
C GLY A 104 4.06 -15.28 -9.39
N LYS A 105 4.23 -15.47 -10.71
CA LYS A 105 5.55 -15.40 -11.34
C LYS A 105 5.95 -13.96 -11.59
N LYS A 106 7.25 -13.70 -11.47
CA LYS A 106 7.83 -12.41 -11.84
C LYS A 106 7.45 -12.03 -13.27
N CYS A 107 6.99 -10.80 -13.46
CA CYS A 107 6.63 -10.23 -14.76
C CYS A 107 7.35 -8.89 -14.99
N ASN A 108 7.10 -8.28 -16.16
CA ASN A 108 7.53 -6.92 -16.45
C ASN A 108 6.69 -5.92 -15.65
N SER A 109 7.27 -4.77 -15.32
CA SER A 109 6.55 -3.69 -14.66
C SER A 109 5.48 -3.09 -15.58
N PRO A 110 4.29 -2.76 -15.06
CA PRO A 110 3.26 -2.07 -15.83
C PRO A 110 3.62 -0.59 -16.03
N LYS A 111 2.93 0.09 -16.97
CA LYS A 111 3.20 1.51 -17.28
C LYS A 111 3.03 2.46 -16.09
N TYR A 112 2.22 2.08 -15.11
CA TYR A 112 1.95 2.87 -13.90
C TYR A 112 2.89 2.53 -12.74
N SER A 113 3.92 1.71 -12.96
CA SER A 113 4.75 1.12 -11.89
C SER A 113 5.38 2.15 -10.96
N ALA A 114 5.92 3.23 -11.51
CA ALA A 114 6.63 4.25 -10.76
C ALA A 114 5.77 4.84 -9.63
N ARG A 115 4.46 4.98 -9.83
CA ARG A 115 3.56 5.51 -8.78
C ARG A 115 3.41 4.54 -7.61
N LEU A 116 3.22 3.25 -7.90
CA LEU A 116 3.05 2.24 -6.86
C LEU A 116 4.36 1.95 -6.14
N GLU A 117 5.48 1.92 -6.86
CA GLU A 117 6.82 1.77 -6.26
C GLU A 117 7.15 2.95 -5.34
N ASN A 118 6.87 4.19 -5.76
CA ASN A 118 7.07 5.37 -4.91
C ASN A 118 6.18 5.34 -3.65
N LEU A 119 4.92 4.90 -3.79
CA LEU A 119 4.02 4.72 -2.65
C LEU A 119 4.56 3.67 -1.67
N ALA A 120 4.92 2.49 -2.16
CA ALA A 120 5.48 1.39 -1.37
C ALA A 120 6.74 1.82 -0.61
N ASN A 121 7.72 2.41 -1.32
CA ASN A 121 8.96 2.89 -0.72
C ASN A 121 8.71 3.95 0.35
N ARG A 122 7.75 4.86 0.10
CA ARG A 122 7.38 5.88 1.07
C ARG A 122 6.78 5.26 2.33
N ILE A 123 5.84 4.32 2.18
CA ILE A 123 5.23 3.64 3.33
C ILE A 123 6.30 2.88 4.12
N LYS A 124 7.13 2.06 3.45
CA LYS A 124 8.22 1.30 4.09
C LYS A 124 9.16 2.20 4.89
N SER A 125 9.51 3.40 4.39
CA SER A 125 10.39 4.32 5.10
C SER A 125 9.90 4.80 6.48
N PHE A 126 8.64 4.52 6.83
CA PHE A 126 8.07 4.82 8.14
C PHE A 126 7.82 3.60 9.03
N ILE A 127 7.89 2.38 8.49
CA ILE A 127 7.48 1.14 9.17
C ILE A 127 8.55 0.03 9.17
N ASP A 128 9.62 0.21 8.40
CA ASP A 128 10.82 -0.62 8.30
C ASP A 128 12.00 0.10 8.97
#